data_AF-A0A957ZAX7-F1
#
_entry.id   AF-A0A957ZAX7-F1
#
_cell.length_a   1.000
_cell.length_b   1.000
_cell.length_c   1.000
_cell.angle_alpha   90.00
_cell.angle_beta   90.00
_cell.angle_gamma   90.00
#
_symmetry.space_group_name_H-M   'P 1'
#
loop_
_entity.id
_entity.type
_entity.pdbx_description
1 polymer ?
#
loop_
_entity_poly.entity_id
_entity_poly.type
_entity_poly.pdbx_seq_one_letter_code
_entity_poly.pdbx_strand_id
1 'polypeptide(L)'
;NLIQLANSSAAPILSLDAPSGLDTASGQLYDPHIHASATLTLALPKTGLLSEQGRAIVGVLYLADISVPSALYEQLGLQVGPIFAEDTIVKLEAAGLM
;
A
#
# COMPACT_ATOMS: atom_id res chain seq x y z
N ASN A 1 -17.81 -4.52 -14.96
CA ASN A 1 -17.38 -4.68 -13.55
C ASN A 1 -17.06 -3.28 -12.98
N LEU A 2 -17.26 -3.04 -11.67
CA LEU A 2 -16.92 -1.78 -10.99
C LEU A 2 -15.44 -1.36 -11.15
N ILE A 3 -14.49 -2.31 -11.16
CA ILE A 3 -13.06 -2.01 -11.36
C ILE A 3 -12.81 -1.39 -12.74
N GLN A 4 -13.40 -1.97 -13.79
CA GLN A 4 -13.28 -1.44 -15.14
C GLN A 4 -13.93 -0.05 -15.25
N LEU A 5 -15.07 0.16 -14.60
CA LEU A 5 -15.73 1.46 -14.55
C LEU A 5 -14.84 2.50 -13.87
N ALA A 6 -14.24 2.14 -12.72
CA ALA A 6 -13.31 3.02 -12.02
C ALA A 6 -12.09 3.37 -12.88
N ASN A 7 -11.44 2.37 -13.49
CA ASN A 7 -10.29 2.59 -14.38
C ASN A 7 -10.62 3.40 -15.64
N SER A 8 -11.87 3.38 -16.12
CA SER A 8 -12.31 4.20 -17.25
C SER A 8 -12.67 5.65 -16.88
N SER A 9 -12.76 5.97 -15.58
CA SER A 9 -13.04 7.31 -15.11
C SER A 9 -11.85 8.24 -15.34
N ALA A 10 -12.11 9.51 -15.62
CA ALA A 10 -11.06 10.53 -15.68
C ALA A 10 -10.56 10.96 -14.29
N ALA A 11 -11.27 10.59 -13.21
CA ALA A 11 -10.88 10.93 -11.85
C ALA A 11 -9.67 10.07 -11.39
N PRO A 12 -8.70 10.65 -10.66
CA PRO A 12 -7.63 9.88 -10.06
C PRO A 12 -8.18 8.89 -9.03
N ILE A 13 -7.58 7.70 -8.97
CA ILE A 13 -8.00 6.64 -8.05
C ILE A 13 -7.04 6.60 -6.86
N LEU A 14 -7.59 6.77 -5.66
CA LEU A 14 -6.91 6.48 -4.40
C LEU A 14 -7.34 5.10 -3.90
N SER A 15 -6.40 4.15 -3.82
CA SER A 15 -6.66 2.86 -3.19
C SER A 15 -6.41 2.94 -1.69
N LEU A 16 -7.30 2.36 -0.90
CA LEU A 16 -7.11 2.20 0.54
C LEU A 16 -6.63 0.79 0.82
N ASP A 17 -5.56 0.70 1.61
CA ASP A 17 -4.82 -0.50 1.94
C ASP A 17 -4.08 -1.17 0.76
N ALA A 18 -4.78 -1.53 -0.31
CA ALA A 18 -4.21 -2.08 -1.53
C ALA A 18 -5.14 -1.82 -2.74
N PRO A 19 -4.60 -1.72 -3.96
CA PRO A 19 -5.44 -1.75 -5.16
C PRO A 19 -6.25 -3.05 -5.24
N SER A 20 -7.56 -2.94 -5.48
CA SER A 20 -8.40 -4.11 -5.67
C SER A 20 -7.94 -4.94 -6.88
N GLY A 21 -7.85 -6.25 -6.72
CA GLY A 21 -7.32 -7.17 -7.74
C GLY A 21 -5.84 -7.51 -7.59
N LEU A 22 -5.15 -6.96 -6.59
CA LEU A 22 -3.79 -7.37 -6.19
C LEU A 22 -3.84 -8.37 -5.03
N ASP A 23 -3.11 -9.48 -5.16
CA ASP A 23 -2.77 -10.33 -4.02
C ASP A 23 -1.71 -9.64 -3.15
N THR A 24 -2.06 -9.29 -1.93
CA THR A 24 -1.19 -8.48 -1.06
C THR A 24 0.02 -9.25 -0.53
N ALA A 25 0.05 -10.58 -0.61
CA ALA A 25 1.19 -11.37 -0.13
C ALA A 25 2.19 -11.63 -1.27
N SER A 26 1.71 -12.17 -2.38
CA SER A 26 2.51 -12.61 -3.52
C SER A 26 2.78 -11.50 -4.54
N GLY A 27 1.90 -10.50 -4.62
CA GLY A 27 1.94 -9.48 -5.67
C GLY A 27 1.27 -9.89 -6.98
N GLN A 28 0.65 -11.07 -7.04
CA GLN A 28 -0.09 -11.53 -8.22
C GLN A 28 -1.26 -10.58 -8.54
N LEU A 29 -1.36 -10.16 -9.80
CA LEU A 29 -2.50 -9.41 -10.31
C LEU A 29 -3.57 -10.35 -10.89
N TYR A 30 -4.82 -10.05 -10.57
CA TYR A 30 -6.01 -10.65 -11.16
C TYR A 30 -6.67 -9.66 -12.13
N ASP A 31 -7.34 -10.17 -13.16
CA ASP A 31 -8.07 -9.33 -14.12
C ASP A 31 -9.57 -9.31 -13.79
N PRO A 32 -10.21 -8.13 -13.71
CA PRO A 32 -9.62 -6.78 -13.74
C PRO A 32 -9.02 -6.38 -12.38
N HIS A 33 -8.01 -5.50 -12.40
CA HIS A 33 -7.43 -4.85 -11.20
C HIS A 33 -7.43 -3.32 -11.33
N ILE A 34 -7.35 -2.63 -10.20
CA ILE A 34 -7.29 -1.17 -10.13
C ILE A 34 -5.89 -0.66 -10.53
N HIS A 35 -5.86 0.40 -11.35
CA HIS A 35 -4.66 1.22 -11.55
C HIS A 35 -4.76 2.48 -10.69
N ALA A 36 -4.07 2.50 -9.55
CA ALA A 36 -4.16 3.59 -8.60
C ALA A 36 -3.21 4.74 -8.97
N SER A 37 -3.67 5.98 -8.80
CA SER A 37 -2.78 7.15 -8.80
C SER A 37 -1.99 7.25 -7.50
N ALA A 38 -2.57 6.79 -6.39
CA ALA A 38 -1.93 6.64 -5.10
C ALA A 38 -2.58 5.52 -4.28
N THR A 39 -1.83 4.97 -3.33
CA THR A 39 -2.32 3.98 -2.36
C THR A 39 -1.97 4.42 -0.94
N LEU A 40 -2.95 4.43 -0.04
CA LEU A 40 -2.73 4.64 1.40
C LEU A 40 -2.77 3.26 2.10
N THR A 41 -1.61 2.64 2.31
CA THR A 41 -1.53 1.35 3.02
C THR A 41 -1.69 1.53 4.52
N LEU A 42 -2.28 0.53 5.19
CA LEU A 42 -2.56 0.56 6.62
C LEU A 42 -1.65 -0.43 7.36
N ALA A 43 -1.40 -0.17 8.65
CA ALA A 43 -0.52 -0.92 9.54
C ALA A 43 0.94 -0.97 9.04
N LEU A 44 1.29 -1.91 8.16
CA LEU A 44 2.59 -1.99 7.50
C LEU A 44 2.40 -2.29 6.00
N PRO A 45 3.34 -1.86 5.14
CA PRO A 45 3.27 -2.19 3.72
C PRO A 45 3.30 -3.70 3.49
N LYS A 46 2.29 -4.22 2.81
CA LYS A 46 2.25 -5.64 2.45
C LYS A 46 3.26 -5.92 1.33
N THR A 47 3.90 -7.09 1.38
CA THR A 47 4.98 -7.48 0.44
C THR A 47 4.55 -7.43 -1.02
N GLY A 48 3.30 -7.80 -1.31
CA GLY A 48 2.74 -7.74 -2.66
C GLY A 48 2.71 -6.32 -3.25
N LEU A 49 2.57 -5.27 -2.43
CA LEU A 49 2.64 -3.87 -2.87
C LEU A 49 4.04 -3.49 -3.35
N LEU A 50 5.07 -4.15 -2.81
CA LEU A 50 6.48 -3.89 -3.10
C LEU A 50 7.03 -4.78 -4.23
N SER A 51 6.25 -5.77 -4.68
CA SER A 51 6.57 -6.60 -5.84
C SER A 51 6.67 -5.76 -7.13
N GLU A 52 7.27 -6.31 -8.18
CA GLU A 52 7.31 -5.64 -9.49
C GLU A 52 5.91 -5.30 -10.01
N GLN A 53 4.98 -6.25 -9.95
CA GLN A 53 3.59 -6.07 -10.39
C GLN A 53 2.83 -5.08 -9.49
N GLY A 54 2.99 -5.17 -8.17
CA GLY A 54 2.38 -4.24 -7.23
C GLY A 54 2.86 -2.80 -7.46
N ARG A 55 4.17 -2.59 -7.55
CA ARG A 55 4.76 -1.26 -7.83
C ARG A 55 4.27 -0.64 -9.13
N ALA A 56 3.90 -1.45 -10.12
CA ALA A 56 3.36 -0.97 -11.39
C ALA A 56 1.94 -0.37 -11.27
N ILE A 57 1.18 -0.68 -10.20
CA ILE A 57 -0.24 -0.30 -10.11
C ILE A 57 -0.62 0.47 -8.84
N VAL A 58 0.25 0.54 -7.82
CA VAL A 58 -0.05 1.22 -6.55
C VAL A 58 0.02 2.76 -6.64
N GLY A 59 0.65 3.30 -7.68
CA GLY A 59 0.90 4.74 -7.79
C GLY A 59 1.87 5.23 -6.71
N VAL A 60 1.64 6.43 -6.18
CA VAL A 60 2.39 6.91 -5.00
C VAL A 60 1.93 6.16 -3.76
N LEU A 61 2.84 5.50 -3.05
CA LEU A 61 2.53 4.72 -1.85
C LEU A 61 2.74 5.56 -0.59
N TYR A 62 1.69 5.63 0.24
CA TYR A 62 1.69 6.27 1.55
C TYR A 62 1.36 5.24 2.63
N LEU A 63 1.84 5.46 3.84
CA LEU A 63 1.52 4.66 5.03
C LEU A 63 0.82 5.55 6.06
N ALA A 64 -0.33 5.10 6.56
CA ALA A 64 -1.13 5.82 7.56
C ALA A 64 -0.95 5.28 8.97
N ASP A 65 -0.84 6.19 9.94
CA ASP A 65 -0.96 5.87 11.35
C ASP A 65 -2.43 5.60 11.70
N ILE A 66 -2.74 4.32 11.89
CA ILE A 66 -4.04 3.85 12.39
C ILE A 66 -3.97 3.45 13.87
N SER A 67 -2.98 3.96 14.60
CA SER A 67 -2.74 3.74 16.02
C SER A 67 -2.49 2.28 16.39
N VAL A 68 -1.83 1.52 15.50
CA VAL A 68 -1.35 0.18 15.84
C VAL A 68 -0.21 0.31 16.86
N PRO A 69 -0.32 -0.29 18.05
CA PRO A 69 0.73 -0.19 19.07
C PRO A 69 2.05 -0.79 18.56
N SER A 70 3.17 -0.07 18.73
CA SER A 70 4.50 -0.55 18.31
C SER A 70 4.87 -1.91 18.91
N ALA A 71 4.43 -2.16 20.16
CA ALA A 71 4.62 -3.43 20.86
C ALA A 71 4.01 -4.64 20.12
N LEU A 72 2.98 -4.44 19.29
CA LEU A 72 2.41 -5.51 18.48
C LEU A 72 3.39 -5.97 17.39
N TYR A 73 4.14 -5.04 16.79
CA TYR A 73 5.17 -5.37 15.81
C TYR A 73 6.35 -6.10 16.47
N GLU A 74 6.75 -5.68 17.67
CA GLU A 74 7.78 -6.37 18.45
C GLU A 74 7.39 -7.82 18.78
N GLN A 75 6.12 -8.07 19.14
CA GLN A 75 5.59 -9.41 19.37
C GLN A 75 5.62 -10.28 18.11
N LEU A 76 5.55 -9.67 16.92
CA LEU A 76 5.72 -10.34 15.63
C LEU A 76 7.18 -10.46 15.19
N GLY A 77 8.13 -10.03 16.02
CA GLY A 77 9.57 -10.07 15.72
C GLY A 77 10.02 -9.01 14.73
N LEU A 78 9.24 -7.94 14.53
CA LEU A 78 9.53 -6.86 13.59
C LEU A 78 10.11 -5.64 14.31
N GLN A 79 11.14 -5.06 13.72
CA GLN A 79 11.72 -3.78 14.16
C GLN A 79 11.34 -2.71 13.15
N VAL A 80 10.50 -1.77 13.57
CA VAL A 80 9.91 -0.76 12.65
C VAL A 80 10.34 0.68 12.95
N GLY A 81 10.98 0.92 14.10
CA GLY A 81 11.34 2.27 14.54
C GLY A 81 10.11 3.19 14.73
N PRO A 82 10.31 4.50 14.94
CA PRO A 82 9.22 5.44 15.11
C PRO A 82 8.71 5.93 13.73
N ILE A 83 8.01 5.06 12.99
CA ILE A 83 7.52 5.31 11.62
C ILE A 83 6.83 6.69 11.49
N PHE A 84 6.00 7.04 12.48
CA PHE A 84 5.14 8.23 12.47
C PHE A 84 5.64 9.34 13.42
N ALA A 85 6.96 9.44 13.61
CA ALA A 85 7.54 10.47 14.50
C ALA A 85 7.21 11.91 14.06
N GLU A 86 7.15 12.14 12.75
CA GLU A 86 7.01 13.49 12.17
C GLU A 86 5.61 13.76 11.60
N ASP A 87 4.94 12.74 11.06
CA ASP A 87 3.60 12.86 10.45
C ASP A 87 2.80 11.55 10.60
N THR A 88 1.49 11.69 10.68
CA THR A 88 0.48 10.61 10.66
C THR A 88 0.34 9.95 9.30
N ILE A 89 0.80 10.60 8.22
CA ILE A 89 0.86 10.02 6.88
C ILE A 89 2.27 10.19 6.34
N VAL A 90 2.97 9.07 6.11
CA VAL A 90 4.32 9.09 5.55
C VAL A 90 4.31 8.59 4.11
N LYS A 91 4.95 9.33 3.22
CA LYS A 91 5.20 8.88 1.84
C LYS A 91 6.32 7.85 1.87
N LEU A 92 6.11 6.69 1.25
CA LEU A 92 7.13 5.66 1.13
C LEU A 92 7.92 5.89 -0.16
N GLU A 93 9.24 5.98 -0.03
CA GLU A 93 10.12 6.06 -1.18
C GLU A 93 10.27 4.68 -1.83
N ALA A 94 10.27 4.63 -3.17
CA ALA A 94 10.38 3.38 -3.94
C ALA A 94 11.75 2.69 -3.80
N ALA A 95 12.69 3.32 -3.09
CA ALA A 95 14.04 2.84 -2.84
C ALA A 95 14.33 2.86 -1.32
N GLY A 96 14.59 1.69 -0.75
CA GLY A 96 15.27 1.56 0.55
C GLY A 96 14.40 1.09 1.71
N LEU A 97 14.07 -0.21 1.73
CA LEU A 97 14.34 -0.97 2.94
C LEU A 97 15.88 -1.05 3.03
N MET A 98 16.50 -0.05 3.68
CA MET A 98 17.86 -0.15 4.21
C MET A 98 17.77 -0.45 5.70
#